data_AF-A0A438HA77-F1
#
_entry.id   AF-A0A438HA77-F1
#
_cell.length_a   1.000
_cell.length_b   1.000
_cell.length_c   1.000
_cell.angle_alpha   90.00
_cell.angle_beta   90.00
_cell.angle_gamma   90.00
#
_symmetry.space_group_name_H-M   'P 1'
#
loop_
_entity.id
_entity.type
_entity.pdbx_description
1 polymer ?
#
loop_
_entity_poly.entity_id
_entity_poly.type
_entity_poly.pdbx_seq_one_letter_code
_entity_poly.pdbx_strand_id
1 'polypeptide(L)'
;MPSLGQRGSANGCPINLKLLSWNVRGANDNSKRKAIKSVVRKQKVDLLCIQETKIQVLSDRVVKSLGLGRFLDWKALDAIGSA
;
A
#
# COMPACT_ATOMS: atom_id res chain seq x y z
N MET A 1 6.64 -55.30 4.98
CA MET A 1 5.68 -54.27 4.53
C MET A 1 4.74 -53.99 5.69
N PRO A 2 4.59 -52.71 6.08
CA PRO A 2 3.51 -51.89 5.53
C PRO A 2 4.01 -50.57 4.90
N SER A 3 3.12 -50.02 4.10
CA SER A 3 3.28 -48.95 3.13
C SER A 3 2.90 -47.57 3.66
N LEU A 4 3.49 -46.57 2.99
CA LEU A 4 2.92 -45.27 2.62
C LEU A 4 2.47 -44.32 3.74
N GLY A 5 3.22 -43.23 3.85
CA GLY A 5 2.81 -42.02 4.54
C GLY A 5 3.79 -40.90 4.30
N GLN A 6 3.95 -40.45 3.05
CA GLN A 6 4.62 -39.18 2.79
C GLN A 6 3.81 -38.07 3.46
N ARG A 7 4.36 -37.50 4.54
CA ARG A 7 3.74 -36.41 5.29
C ARG A 7 4.59 -35.15 5.08
N GLY A 8 3.96 -34.18 4.40
CA GLY A 8 4.37 -32.78 4.40
C GLY A 8 5.42 -32.40 3.36
N SER A 9 4.98 -32.24 2.11
CA SER A 9 5.70 -31.33 1.19
C SER A 9 5.54 -29.92 1.74
N ALA A 10 6.53 -29.45 2.51
CA ALA A 10 6.69 -28.04 2.84
C ALA A 10 7.26 -27.28 1.64
N ASN A 11 6.69 -27.50 0.45
CA ASN A 11 6.91 -26.62 -0.69
C ASN A 11 5.97 -25.43 -0.49
N GLY A 12 6.30 -24.55 0.46
CA GLY A 12 5.61 -23.28 0.59
C GLY A 12 5.74 -22.55 -0.74
N CYS A 13 4.64 -22.46 -1.50
CA CYS A 13 4.59 -21.64 -2.71
C CYS A 13 5.09 -20.24 -2.33
N PRO A 14 6.19 -19.73 -2.92
CA PRO A 14 6.69 -18.41 -2.55
C PRO A 14 5.60 -17.37 -2.81
N ILE A 15 5.18 -16.68 -1.77
CA ILE A 15 4.22 -15.57 -1.87
C ILE A 15 4.89 -14.47 -2.70
N ASN A 16 4.28 -14.13 -3.84
CA ASN A 16 4.75 -13.03 -4.69
C ASN A 16 4.00 -11.75 -4.31
N LEU A 17 4.54 -11.01 -3.34
CA LEU A 17 3.99 -9.72 -2.89
C LEU A 17 4.60 -8.57 -3.68
N LYS A 18 3.75 -7.72 -4.24
CA LYS A 18 4.13 -6.46 -4.89
C LYS A 18 4.00 -5.31 -3.90
N LEU A 19 5.15 -4.82 -3.43
CA LEU A 19 5.26 -3.64 -2.59
C LEU A 19 5.70 -2.42 -3.41
N LEU A 20 5.03 -1.29 -3.19
CA LEU A 20 5.49 0.01 -3.65
C LEU A 20 5.63 0.97 -2.46
N SER A 21 6.81 1.57 -2.33
CA SER A 21 7.06 2.65 -1.37
C SER A 21 7.44 3.91 -2.14
N TRP A 22 6.72 5.00 -1.90
CA TRP A 22 6.89 6.22 -2.66
C TRP A 22 6.79 7.47 -1.79
N ASN A 23 7.84 8.29 -1.83
CA ASN A 23 7.84 9.64 -1.27
C ASN A 23 7.25 10.64 -2.28
N VAL A 24 6.09 11.21 -1.96
CA VAL A 24 5.35 12.11 -2.85
C VAL A 24 5.67 13.60 -2.63
N ARG A 25 6.42 13.94 -1.56
CA ARG A 25 6.80 15.32 -1.19
C ARG A 25 5.63 16.32 -1.21
N GLY A 26 4.47 15.87 -0.77
CA GLY A 26 3.24 16.67 -0.68
C GLY A 26 2.13 16.20 -1.62
N ALA A 27 0.97 15.97 -1.04
CA ALA A 27 -0.25 15.55 -1.74
C ALA A 27 -1.44 16.47 -1.39
N ASN A 28 -1.21 17.69 -0.89
CA ASN A 28 -2.31 18.57 -0.51
C ASN A 28 -3.11 19.08 -1.72
N ASP A 29 -2.45 19.27 -2.87
CA ASP A 29 -3.05 19.72 -4.13
C ASP A 29 -3.84 18.60 -4.85
N ASN A 30 -5.03 18.92 -5.36
CA ASN A 30 -5.91 17.94 -6.00
C ASN A 30 -5.35 17.38 -7.32
N SER A 31 -4.59 18.17 -8.09
CA SER A 31 -3.94 17.71 -9.32
C SER A 31 -2.85 16.70 -9.00
N LYS A 32 -2.07 16.93 -7.94
CA LYS A 32 -1.11 15.93 -7.42
C LYS A 32 -1.82 14.64 -7.00
N ARG A 33 -2.95 14.74 -6.30
CA ARG A 33 -3.73 13.55 -5.89
C ARG A 33 -4.24 12.74 -7.10
N LYS A 34 -4.64 13.41 -8.18
CA LYS A 34 -5.01 12.74 -9.45
C LYS A 34 -3.82 11.99 -10.07
N ALA A 35 -2.63 12.60 -10.08
CA ALA A 35 -1.42 11.95 -10.56
C ALA A 35 -1.07 10.70 -9.72
N ILE A 36 -1.10 10.82 -8.39
CA ILE A 36 -0.89 9.70 -7.47
C ILE A 36 -1.89 8.57 -7.76
N LYS A 37 -3.18 8.91 -7.89
CA LYS A 37 -4.24 7.95 -8.21
C LYS A 37 -4.02 7.20 -9.52
N SER A 38 -3.46 7.86 -10.54
CA SER A 38 -3.11 7.21 -11.79
C SER A 38 -2.00 6.16 -11.59
N VAL A 39 -0.95 6.51 -10.84
CA VAL A 39 0.15 5.59 -10.52
C VAL A 39 -0.34 4.39 -9.72
N VAL A 40 -1.13 4.63 -8.67
CA VAL A 40 -1.71 3.57 -7.82
C VAL A 40 -2.52 2.57 -8.64
N ARG A 41 -3.35 3.06 -9.57
CA ARG A 41 -4.15 2.20 -10.45
C ARG A 41 -3.32 1.40 -11.45
N LYS A 42 -2.21 1.97 -11.93
CA LYS A 42 -1.34 1.32 -12.92
C LYS A 42 -0.53 0.19 -12.31
N GLN A 43 -0.07 0.36 -11.07
CA GLN A 43 0.92 -0.55 -10.47
C GLN A 43 0.33 -1.87 -9.96
N LYS A 44 -0.97 -1.92 -9.61
CA LYS A 44 -1.65 -3.13 -9.09
C LYS A 44 -0.81 -3.84 -8.01
N VAL A 45 -0.47 -3.08 -6.96
CA VAL A 45 0.37 -3.53 -5.84
C VAL A 45 -0.49 -4.12 -4.73
N ASP A 46 0.08 -5.02 -3.94
CA ASP A 46 -0.56 -5.63 -2.76
C ASP A 46 -0.41 -4.73 -1.53
N LEU A 47 0.72 -4.00 -1.44
CA LEU A 47 0.98 -3.03 -0.37
C LEU A 47 1.56 -1.74 -0.94
N LEU A 48 1.06 -0.60 -0.48
CA LEU A 48 1.50 0.73 -0.88
C LEU A 48 1.82 1.58 0.35
N CYS A 49 3.03 2.14 0.39
CA CYS A 49 3.44 3.13 1.37
C CYS A 49 3.62 4.49 0.68
N ILE A 50 2.84 5.50 1.07
CA ILE A 50 3.03 6.88 0.63
C ILE A 50 3.64 7.70 1.77
N GLN A 51 4.78 8.33 1.50
CA GLN A 51 5.55 9.10 2.48
C GLN A 51 5.54 10.60 2.16
N GLU A 52 5.79 11.42 3.18
CA GLU A 52 5.78 12.89 3.10
C GLU A 52 4.54 13.44 2.39
N THR A 53 3.35 12.96 2.75
CA THR A 53 2.09 13.47 2.17
C THR A 53 1.89 14.95 2.47
N LYS A 54 2.48 15.48 3.56
CA LYS A 54 2.30 16.86 4.05
C LYS A 54 0.81 17.22 4.21
N ILE A 55 -0.02 16.23 4.53
CA ILE A 55 -1.43 16.39 4.84
C ILE A 55 -1.56 16.23 6.35
N GLN A 56 -2.07 17.24 7.04
CA GLN A 56 -2.22 17.21 8.51
C GLN A 56 -3.13 16.08 8.97
N VAL A 57 -4.28 15.90 8.32
CA VAL A 57 -5.23 14.83 8.65
C VAL A 57 -5.55 14.03 7.39
N LEU A 58 -5.04 12.81 7.35
CA LEU A 58 -5.45 11.81 6.36
C LEU A 58 -6.84 11.29 6.74
N SER A 59 -7.88 11.80 6.09
CA SER A 59 -9.25 11.31 6.23
C SER A 59 -9.61 10.33 5.11
N ASP A 60 -10.67 9.54 5.29
CA ASP A 60 -11.19 8.67 4.23
C ASP A 60 -11.45 9.41 2.91
N ARG A 61 -11.89 10.67 2.98
CA ARG A 61 -12.10 11.50 1.78
C ARG A 61 -10.80 11.74 1.02
N VAL A 62 -9.71 12.04 1.74
CA VAL A 62 -8.38 12.22 1.15
C VAL A 62 -7.87 10.91 0.58
N VAL A 63 -7.98 9.82 1.32
CA VAL A 63 -7.51 8.49 0.91
C VAL A 63 -8.24 8.01 -0.36
N LYS A 64 -9.57 8.17 -0.41
CA LYS A 64 -10.39 7.90 -1.61
C LYS A 64 -9.99 8.77 -2.80
N SER A 65 -9.55 10.01 -2.57
CA SER A 65 -9.05 10.90 -3.62
C SER A 65 -7.70 10.45 -4.19
N LEU A 66 -6.86 9.79 -3.39
CA LEU A 66 -5.61 9.15 -3.83
C LEU A 66 -5.84 7.82 -4.55
N GLY A 67 -7.08 7.31 -4.57
CA GLY A 67 -7.42 6.02 -5.19
C GLY A 67 -7.24 4.81 -4.26
N LEU A 68 -6.96 5.08 -2.99
CA LEU A 68 -6.82 4.10 -1.91
C LEU A 68 -8.18 3.93 -1.21
N GLY A 69 -8.49 2.78 -0.62
CA GLY A 69 -9.73 2.60 0.17
C GLY A 69 -10.94 1.97 -0.52
N ARG A 70 -10.90 1.66 -1.84
CA ARG A 70 -11.97 0.82 -2.45
C ARG A 70 -11.73 -0.68 -2.32
N PHE A 71 -10.47 -1.08 -2.22
CA PHE A 71 -10.03 -2.48 -2.20
C PHE A 71 -8.86 -2.73 -1.24
N LEU A 72 -8.45 -1.70 -0.49
CA LEU A 72 -7.31 -1.72 0.41
C LEU A 72 -7.70 -1.01 1.69
N ASP A 73 -7.46 -1.64 2.83
CA ASP A 73 -7.45 -0.94 4.11
C ASP A 73 -6.29 0.05 4.15
N TRP A 74 -6.39 1.04 5.03
CA TRP A 74 -5.37 2.07 5.17
C TRP A 74 -5.14 2.42 6.63
N LYS A 75 -3.90 2.82 6.92
CA LYS A 75 -3.51 3.44 8.18
C LYS A 75 -2.62 4.64 7.88
N ALA A 76 -2.75 5.68 8.70
CA ALA A 76 -1.82 6.80 8.69
C ALA A 76 -0.92 6.70 9.92
N LEU A 77 0.32 7.12 9.74
CA LEU A 77 1.28 7.32 10.81
C LEU A 77 1.61 8.81 10.84
N ASP A 78 1.71 9.36 12.04
CA ASP A 78 2.13 10.74 12.21
C ASP A 78 3.59 10.92 11.81
N ALA A 79 3.92 12.13 11.37
CA ALA A 79 5.31 12.46 11.06
C ALA A 79 6.13 12.45 12.36
N ILE A 80 7.27 11.76 12.33
CA ILE A 80 8.24 11.78 13.41
C ILE A 80 9.24 12.92 13.12
N GLY A 81 9.36 13.88 14.05
CA GLY A 81 10.31 15.00 13.92
C GLY A 81 9.70 16.33 13.46
N SER A 82 8.50 16.68 13.94
CA SER A 82 8.01 18.07 13.86
C SER A 82 8.80 18.94 14.83
N ALA A 83 9.60 19.87 14.30
CA ALA A 83 10.11 21.03 15.04
C ALA A 83 9.07 22.15 15.02
#